data_AF-A0A3B1IRY5-F1
#
_entry.id   AF-A0A3B1IRY5-F1
#
_cell.length_a   1.000
_cell.length_b   1.000
_cell.length_c   1.000
_cell.angle_alpha   90.00
_cell.angle_beta   90.00
_cell.angle_gamma   90.00
#
_symmetry.space_group_name_H-M   'P 1'
#
loop_
_entity.id
_entity.type
_entity.pdbx_description
1 polymer ?
#
loop_
_entity_poly.entity_id
_entity_poly.type
_entity_poly.pdbx_seq_one_letter_code
_entity_poly.pdbx_strand_id
1 'polypeptide(L)'
;MATRIDRLAQPKPNLLKFPDRSVYWLDKLPAKSNSYTTAFRSPEWKVSAAALKARPSDRLCSLAEPRMPVDGWQPPRPLLPIINKAVKTAVASSRICQLAHPKKPKQHHPQYSPDRPVSSPLAKCVLEAVASERLQMLATPKPRKPLFEGYDFYTVSLAARAATASPRLQELALPPARRCRTK
;
A
#
# COMPACT_ATOMS: atom_id res chain seq x y z
N MET A 1 11.32 -17.82 35.87
CA MET A 1 10.10 -17.59 35.08
C MET A 1 10.14 -16.16 34.57
N ALA A 2 10.50 -15.93 33.30
CA ALA A 2 10.62 -14.58 32.75
C ALA A 2 9.23 -13.92 32.63
N THR A 3 9.11 -12.65 33.00
CA THR A 3 7.83 -11.93 32.95
C THR A 3 7.44 -11.62 31.50
N ARG A 4 6.15 -11.34 31.24
CA ARG A 4 5.65 -10.99 29.90
C ARG A 4 6.37 -9.76 29.32
N ILE A 5 6.78 -8.83 30.18
CA ILE A 5 7.54 -7.63 29.82
C ILE A 5 8.92 -8.01 29.30
N ASP A 6 9.61 -8.95 29.96
CA ASP A 6 10.92 -9.44 29.54
C ASP A 6 10.88 -10.13 28.17
N ARG A 7 9.77 -10.77 27.81
CA ARG A 7 9.57 -11.37 26.47
C ARG A 7 9.33 -10.34 25.37
N LEU A 8 8.70 -9.22 25.69
CA LEU A 8 8.42 -8.14 24.73
C LEU A 8 9.64 -7.23 24.50
N ALA A 9 10.54 -7.16 25.49
CA ALA A 9 11.79 -6.42 25.39
C ALA A 9 12.83 -7.09 24.48
N GLN A 10 12.64 -8.37 24.11
CA GLN A 10 13.53 -9.05 23.18
C GLN A 10 13.35 -8.50 21.75
N PRO A 11 14.45 -8.27 21.00
CA PRO A 11 14.36 -7.86 19.61
C PRO A 11 13.57 -8.91 18.82
N LYS A 12 12.59 -8.45 18.03
CA LYS A 12 11.75 -9.36 17.23
C LYS A 12 12.66 -10.25 16.37
N PRO A 13 12.51 -11.58 16.44
CA PRO A 13 13.29 -12.47 15.60
C PRO A 13 13.03 -12.10 14.14
N ASN A 14 14.12 -11.93 13.40
CA ASN A 14 14.06 -11.43 12.04
C ASN A 14 13.54 -12.55 11.13
N LEU A 15 12.22 -12.59 10.90
CA LEU A 15 11.54 -13.55 10.01
C LEU A 15 11.69 -13.17 8.53
N LEU A 16 12.78 -12.47 8.17
CA LEU A 16 13.21 -12.19 6.80
C LEU A 16 13.77 -13.46 6.12
N LYS A 17 13.00 -14.56 6.16
CA LYS A 17 13.20 -15.74 5.31
C LYS A 17 12.18 -15.86 4.17
N PHE A 18 11.20 -14.96 4.10
CA PHE A 18 10.22 -14.96 3.00
C PHE A 18 9.88 -13.52 2.57
N PRO A 19 10.14 -13.11 1.32
CA PRO A 19 9.73 -11.82 0.80
C PRO A 19 8.31 -11.94 0.19
N ASP A 20 7.33 -12.37 0.98
CA ASP A 20 5.95 -12.57 0.47
C ASP A 20 5.06 -11.39 0.85
N ARG A 21 5.49 -10.17 0.50
CA ARG A 21 4.62 -8.99 0.48
C ARG A 21 4.36 -8.57 -0.96
N SER A 22 3.46 -9.28 -1.64
CA SER A 22 2.80 -8.74 -2.82
C SER A 22 1.49 -8.06 -2.40
N VAL A 23 1.37 -6.78 -2.74
CA VAL A 23 0.30 -5.85 -2.34
C VAL A 23 -0.78 -5.77 -3.42
N TYR A 24 -1.19 -6.90 -3.99
CA TYR A 24 -2.17 -6.90 -5.09
C TYR A 24 -3.29 -7.91 -4.86
N TRP A 25 -4.51 -7.39 -4.84
CA TRP A 25 -5.74 -8.16 -4.93
C TRP A 25 -5.99 -8.49 -6.41
N LEU A 26 -5.98 -9.78 -6.76
CA LEU A 26 -6.39 -10.27 -8.08
C LEU A 26 -7.61 -11.17 -7.89
N ASP A 27 -8.76 -10.75 -8.44
CA ASP A 27 -10.06 -11.43 -8.29
C ASP A 27 -10.18 -12.77 -9.06
N LYS A 28 -9.12 -13.21 -9.76
CA LYS A 28 -9.12 -14.43 -10.58
C LYS A 28 -7.77 -15.15 -10.48
N LEU A 29 -7.79 -16.42 -10.05
CA LEU A 29 -6.63 -17.32 -10.05
C LEU A 29 -6.38 -17.93 -11.45
N PRO A 30 -5.12 -18.01 -11.94
CA PRO A 30 -4.81 -18.69 -13.20
C PRO A 30 -4.89 -20.22 -13.08
N ALA A 31 -5.24 -20.89 -14.18
CA ALA A 31 -5.38 -22.34 -14.23
C ALA A 31 -4.04 -23.07 -14.01
N LYS A 32 -4.08 -24.20 -13.30
CA LYS A 32 -2.91 -25.03 -12.96
C LYS A 32 -2.30 -25.66 -14.23
N SER A 33 -1.06 -25.28 -14.55
CA SER A 33 -0.21 -25.93 -15.57
C SER A 33 0.85 -26.81 -14.88
N ASN A 34 1.13 -27.99 -15.45
CA ASN A 34 2.09 -28.99 -14.94
C ASN A 34 3.55 -28.74 -15.36
N SER A 35 3.92 -27.51 -15.74
CA SER A 35 5.32 -27.14 -16.03
C SER A 35 6.00 -26.55 -14.79
N TYR A 36 7.29 -26.82 -14.63
CA TYR A 36 8.21 -26.51 -13.52
C TYR A 36 8.44 -25.00 -13.24
N THR A 37 7.46 -24.16 -13.54
CA THR A 37 7.40 -22.75 -13.21
C THR A 37 7.04 -22.63 -11.73
N THR A 38 7.74 -21.78 -10.98
CA THR A 38 7.43 -21.43 -9.59
C THR A 38 5.95 -21.14 -9.46
N ALA A 39 5.21 -22.14 -9.00
CA ALA A 39 3.77 -22.06 -8.84
C ALA A 39 3.51 -20.92 -7.86
N PHE A 40 2.84 -19.88 -8.34
CA PHE A 40 2.18 -18.88 -7.52
C PHE A 40 1.10 -19.62 -6.72
N ARG A 41 1.51 -20.39 -5.73
CA ARG A 41 0.62 -20.96 -4.74
C ARG A 41 0.27 -19.77 -3.87
N SER A 42 -0.97 -19.32 -3.95
CA SER A 42 -1.54 -18.58 -2.83
C SER A 42 -1.17 -19.38 -1.58
N PRO A 43 -0.70 -18.73 -0.51
CA PRO A 43 -0.45 -19.45 0.74
C PRO A 43 -1.77 -20.13 1.11
N GLU A 44 -1.83 -21.46 0.95
CA GLU A 44 -2.93 -22.28 1.42
C GLU A 44 -2.79 -22.30 2.94
N TRP A 45 -3.34 -21.28 3.59
CA TRP A 45 -3.41 -21.21 5.03
C TRP A 45 -4.29 -22.36 5.50
N LYS A 46 -3.66 -23.44 5.99
CA LYS A 46 -4.37 -24.55 6.60
C LYS A 46 -5.07 -24.04 7.86
N VAL A 47 -6.37 -23.81 7.76
CA VAL A 47 -7.21 -23.45 8.91
C VAL A 47 -7.32 -24.67 9.82
N SER A 48 -7.07 -24.50 11.11
CA SER A 48 -7.17 -25.61 12.07
C SER A 48 -8.63 -26.06 12.22
N ALA A 49 -8.84 -27.35 12.50
CA ALA A 49 -10.19 -27.87 12.75
C ALA A 49 -10.88 -27.17 13.93
N ALA A 50 -10.11 -26.68 14.92
CA ALA A 50 -10.61 -25.90 16.03
C ALA A 50 -11.13 -24.52 15.58
N ALA A 51 -10.43 -23.85 14.66
CA ALA A 51 -10.86 -22.56 14.12
C ALA A 51 -12.15 -22.69 13.27
N LEU A 52 -12.30 -23.76 12.51
CA LEU A 52 -13.55 -24.03 11.76
C LEU A 52 -14.75 -24.32 12.66
N LYS A 53 -14.51 -24.89 13.85
CA LYS A 53 -15.55 -25.21 14.83
C LYS A 53 -15.78 -24.10 15.87
N ALA A 54 -14.96 -23.06 15.85
CA ALA A 54 -15.05 -21.98 16.82
C ALA A 54 -16.37 -21.21 16.61
N ARG A 55 -17.10 -20.98 17.70
CA ARG A 55 -18.29 -20.12 17.69
C ARG A 55 -17.90 -18.71 18.14
N PRO A 56 -18.39 -17.66 17.46
CA PRO A 56 -18.16 -16.29 17.90
C PRO A 56 -18.80 -16.06 19.28
N SER A 57 -18.20 -15.18 20.08
CA SER A 57 -18.79 -14.77 21.35
C SER A 57 -19.99 -13.86 21.13
N ASP A 58 -20.88 -13.76 22.12
CA ASP A 58 -22.09 -12.92 22.03
C ASP A 58 -21.75 -11.47 21.68
N ARG A 59 -20.65 -10.93 22.22
CA ARG A 59 -20.14 -9.61 21.87
C ARG A 59 -19.80 -9.48 20.39
N LEU A 60 -19.17 -10.50 19.79
CA LEU A 60 -18.85 -10.49 18.36
C LEU A 60 -20.11 -10.57 17.52
N CYS A 61 -21.11 -11.35 17.95
CA CYS A 61 -22.43 -11.38 17.31
C CYS A 61 -23.08 -9.99 17.35
N SER A 62 -23.10 -9.30 18.50
CA SER A 62 -23.66 -7.94 18.60
C SER A 62 -22.91 -6.90 17.78
N LEU A 63 -21.58 -7.05 17.62
CA LEU A 63 -20.78 -6.14 16.78
C LEU A 63 -20.95 -6.41 15.29
N ALA A 64 -21.36 -7.62 14.91
CA ALA A 64 -21.63 -7.99 13.53
C ALA A 64 -22.99 -7.46 13.04
N GLU A 65 -23.90 -7.10 13.95
CA GLU A 65 -25.14 -6.44 13.61
C GLU A 65 -24.88 -5.03 13.04
N PRO A 66 -25.56 -4.64 11.94
CA PRO A 66 -25.40 -3.31 11.37
C PRO A 66 -25.83 -2.24 12.39
N ARG A 67 -25.06 -1.15 12.46
CA ARG A 67 -25.47 0.01 13.27
C ARG A 67 -26.78 0.57 12.72
N MET A 68 -27.69 0.93 13.64
CA MET A 68 -28.90 1.65 13.26
C MET A 68 -28.52 2.95 12.53
N PRO A 69 -29.26 3.32 11.48
CA PRO A 69 -29.06 4.60 10.82
C PRO A 69 -29.20 5.75 11.83
N VAL A 70 -28.43 6.82 11.63
CA VAL A 70 -28.57 8.05 12.44
C VAL A 70 -29.97 8.64 12.30
N ASP A 71 -30.48 9.32 13.33
CA ASP A 71 -31.75 10.04 13.24
C ASP A 71 -31.79 10.95 12.01
N GLY A 72 -32.83 10.80 11.21
CA GLY A 72 -32.99 11.51 9.94
C GLY A 72 -32.32 10.84 8.73
N TRP A 73 -31.70 9.67 8.87
CA TRP A 73 -31.27 8.88 7.72
C TRP A 73 -32.48 8.43 6.91
N GLN A 74 -32.55 8.89 5.68
CA GLN A 74 -33.48 8.39 4.69
C GLN A 74 -32.70 7.55 3.67
N PRO A 75 -33.22 6.39 3.25
CA PRO A 75 -32.64 5.68 2.12
C PRO A 75 -32.62 6.63 0.90
N PRO A 76 -31.68 6.44 -0.06
CA PRO A 76 -31.70 7.20 -1.30
C PRO A 76 -33.11 7.12 -1.90
N ARG A 77 -33.62 8.28 -2.34
CA ARG A 77 -34.97 8.45 -2.88
C ARG A 77 -35.30 7.25 -3.77
N PRO A 78 -36.36 6.47 -3.48
CA PRO A 78 -36.70 5.32 -4.31
C PRO A 78 -36.87 5.84 -5.74
N LEU A 79 -36.18 5.19 -6.70
CA LEU A 79 -36.35 5.46 -8.12
C LEU A 79 -37.86 5.42 -8.38
N LEU A 80 -38.39 6.53 -8.89
CA LEU A 80 -39.82 6.85 -8.98
C LEU A 80 -40.69 5.60 -9.15
N PRO A 81 -41.63 5.29 -8.22
CA PRO A 81 -42.40 4.04 -8.27
C PRO A 81 -43.39 3.97 -9.45
N ILE A 82 -43.61 5.09 -10.15
CA ILE A 82 -44.54 5.18 -11.27
C ILE A 82 -43.75 5.03 -12.57
N ILE A 83 -43.26 3.82 -12.81
CA ILE A 83 -42.80 3.44 -14.14
C ILE A 83 -44.05 3.16 -14.98
N ASN A 84 -44.30 3.99 -16.00
CA ASN A 84 -45.44 3.84 -16.92
C ASN A 84 -45.44 2.42 -17.54
N LYS A 85 -46.62 1.85 -17.80
CA LYS A 85 -46.78 0.52 -18.44
C LYS A 85 -45.92 0.41 -19.70
N ALA A 86 -45.85 1.48 -20.50
CA ALA A 86 -45.04 1.55 -21.71
C ALA A 86 -43.54 1.27 -21.47
N VAL A 87 -42.99 1.67 -20.32
CA VAL A 87 -41.59 1.43 -19.96
C VAL A 87 -41.38 -0.01 -19.49
N LYS A 88 -42.37 -0.62 -18.82
CA LYS A 88 -42.33 -2.03 -18.42
C LYS A 88 -42.42 -3.00 -19.60
N THR A 89 -43.15 -2.61 -20.64
CA THR A 89 -43.33 -3.41 -21.87
C THR A 89 -42.41 -2.99 -23.01
N ALA A 90 -41.46 -2.08 -22.77
CA ALA A 90 -40.56 -1.61 -23.81
C ALA A 90 -39.65 -2.75 -24.29
N VAL A 91 -39.78 -3.10 -25.56
CA VAL A 91 -38.89 -4.05 -26.23
C VAL A 91 -37.76 -3.26 -26.89
N ALA A 92 -36.51 -3.68 -26.64
CA ALA A 92 -35.35 -3.07 -27.25
C ALA A 92 -35.41 -3.22 -28.78
N SER A 93 -35.07 -2.16 -29.51
CA SER A 93 -35.00 -2.21 -30.97
C SER A 93 -33.88 -3.14 -31.45
N SER A 94 -34.02 -3.67 -32.68
CA SER A 94 -33.00 -4.54 -33.29
C SER A 94 -31.60 -3.92 -33.25
N ARG A 95 -31.50 -2.61 -33.45
CA ARG A 95 -30.25 -1.84 -33.37
C ARG A 95 -29.66 -1.80 -31.97
N ILE A 96 -30.49 -1.62 -30.94
CA ILE A 96 -30.05 -1.63 -29.54
C ILE A 96 -29.52 -3.02 -29.18
N CYS A 97 -30.24 -4.08 -29.58
CA CYS A 97 -29.79 -5.46 -29.39
C CYS A 97 -28.44 -5.70 -30.08
N GLN A 98 -28.24 -5.23 -31.32
CA GLN A 98 -26.95 -5.32 -32.03
C GLN A 98 -25.81 -4.58 -31.31
N LEU A 99 -26.08 -3.39 -30.77
CA LEU A 99 -25.08 -2.59 -30.04
C LEU A 99 -24.74 -3.18 -28.67
N ALA A 100 -25.68 -3.89 -28.04
CA ALA A 100 -25.47 -4.57 -26.77
C ALA A 100 -24.52 -5.76 -26.90
N HIS A 101 -24.31 -6.29 -28.10
CA HIS A 101 -23.30 -7.33 -28.31
C HIS A 101 -21.90 -6.72 -28.10
N PRO A 102 -21.04 -7.36 -27.30
CA PRO A 102 -19.68 -6.88 -27.08
C PRO A 102 -18.96 -6.79 -28.42
N LYS A 103 -18.16 -5.73 -28.61
CA LYS A 103 -17.28 -5.63 -29.78
C LYS A 103 -16.42 -6.88 -29.83
N LYS A 104 -16.42 -7.58 -30.98
CA LYS A 104 -15.52 -8.70 -31.20
C LYS A 104 -14.09 -8.24 -30.89
N PRO A 105 -13.29 -9.04 -30.17
CA PRO A 105 -11.90 -8.69 -29.92
C PRO A 105 -11.23 -8.40 -31.25
N LYS A 106 -10.62 -7.22 -31.38
CA LYS A 106 -9.88 -6.86 -32.59
C LYS A 106 -8.82 -7.94 -32.78
N GLN A 107 -8.83 -8.60 -33.93
CA GLN A 107 -7.73 -9.49 -34.29
C GLN A 107 -6.46 -8.63 -34.31
N HIS A 108 -5.46 -9.05 -33.55
CA HIS A 108 -4.16 -8.39 -33.56
C HIS A 108 -3.59 -8.45 -34.97
N HIS A 109 -2.85 -7.41 -35.37
CA HIS A 109 -2.17 -7.38 -36.67
C HIS A 109 -1.26 -8.61 -36.79
N PRO A 110 -1.04 -9.19 -37.99
CA PRO A 110 -0.19 -10.38 -38.16
C PRO A 110 1.23 -10.25 -37.60
N GLN A 111 1.76 -9.02 -37.50
CA GLN A 111 3.07 -8.72 -36.93
C GLN A 111 3.04 -8.31 -35.45
N TYR A 112 1.88 -8.31 -34.80
CA TYR A 112 1.77 -7.97 -33.40
C TYR A 112 2.39 -9.08 -32.54
N SER A 113 3.50 -8.76 -31.89
CA SER A 113 4.05 -9.54 -30.80
C SER A 113 3.66 -8.90 -29.46
N PRO A 114 3.18 -9.68 -28.48
CA PRO A 114 2.97 -9.19 -27.13
C PRO A 114 4.31 -8.85 -26.46
N ASP A 115 4.28 -8.00 -25.44
CA ASP A 115 5.46 -7.67 -24.64
C ASP A 115 6.10 -8.92 -24.05
N ARG A 116 7.44 -8.90 -23.96
CA ARG A 116 8.20 -10.00 -23.35
C ARG A 116 7.78 -10.11 -21.87
N PRO A 117 7.43 -11.31 -21.38
CA PRO A 117 7.06 -11.49 -19.96
C PRO A 117 8.23 -11.09 -19.05
N VAL A 118 7.90 -10.55 -17.87
CA VAL A 118 8.88 -10.07 -16.88
C VAL A 118 9.85 -11.19 -16.45
N SER A 119 9.41 -12.44 -16.45
CA SER A 119 10.27 -13.61 -16.24
C SER A 119 10.44 -14.36 -17.56
N SER A 120 11.61 -14.20 -18.17
CA SER A 120 12.02 -15.02 -19.32
C SER A 120 13.07 -16.04 -18.87
N PRO A 121 12.98 -17.32 -19.29
CA PRO A 121 14.03 -18.28 -19.04
C PRO A 121 15.31 -17.79 -19.73
N LEU A 122 16.35 -17.54 -18.94
CA LEU A 122 17.67 -17.19 -19.45
C LEU A 122 18.47 -18.48 -19.67
N ALA A 123 19.35 -18.46 -20.66
CA ALA A 123 20.27 -19.56 -20.88
C ALA A 123 21.27 -19.66 -19.70
N LYS A 124 21.73 -20.88 -19.38
CA LYS A 124 22.69 -21.10 -18.28
C LYS A 124 23.96 -20.27 -18.43
N CYS A 125 24.48 -20.16 -19.66
CA CYS A 125 25.65 -19.34 -19.96
C CYS A 125 25.48 -17.86 -19.60
N VAL A 126 24.25 -17.33 -19.63
CA VAL A 126 23.96 -15.93 -19.25
C VAL A 126 23.91 -15.78 -17.73
N LEU A 127 23.40 -16.79 -17.02
CA LEU A 127 23.37 -16.82 -15.55
C LEU A 127 24.77 -17.02 -14.94
N GLU A 128 25.62 -17.78 -15.63
CA GLU A 128 27.00 -18.10 -15.22
C GLU A 128 28.03 -17.09 -15.77
N ALA A 129 27.60 -16.13 -16.60
CA ALA A 129 28.49 -15.15 -17.19
C ALA A 129 29.12 -14.25 -16.10
N VAL A 130 30.45 -14.27 -16.01
CA VAL A 130 31.21 -13.40 -15.12
C VAL A 130 31.58 -12.11 -15.86
N ALA A 131 31.34 -10.95 -15.23
CA ALA A 131 31.75 -9.66 -15.77
C ALA A 131 33.27 -9.57 -15.92
N SER A 132 33.74 -8.93 -17.00
CA SER A 132 35.19 -8.71 -17.22
C SER A 132 35.80 -7.87 -16.09
N GLU A 133 37.11 -8.01 -15.86
CA GLU A 133 37.84 -7.29 -14.82
C GLU A 133 37.63 -5.77 -14.90
N ARG A 134 37.68 -5.22 -16.13
CA ARG A 134 37.37 -3.80 -16.37
C ARG A 134 35.94 -3.43 -15.94
N LEU A 135 34.94 -4.26 -16.23
CA LEU A 135 33.55 -4.00 -15.83
C LEU A 135 33.40 -4.09 -14.31
N GLN A 136 34.09 -5.01 -13.65
CA GLN A 136 34.11 -5.10 -12.19
C GLN A 136 34.71 -3.83 -11.57
N MET A 137 35.81 -3.33 -12.13
CA MET A 137 36.41 -2.06 -11.70
C MET A 137 35.46 -0.88 -11.87
N LEU A 138 34.78 -0.78 -13.02
CA LEU A 138 33.82 0.30 -13.28
C LEU A 138 32.52 0.17 -12.47
N ALA A 139 32.14 -1.04 -12.05
CA ALA A 139 30.98 -1.27 -11.20
C ALA A 139 31.20 -0.79 -9.75
N THR A 140 32.45 -0.59 -9.33
CA THR A 140 32.72 -0.02 -8.01
C THR A 140 32.28 1.45 -7.98
N PRO A 141 31.44 1.87 -7.02
CA PRO A 141 31.01 3.26 -6.93
C PRO A 141 32.20 4.13 -6.55
N LYS A 142 32.31 5.31 -7.19
CA LYS A 142 33.33 6.29 -6.82
C LYS A 142 33.13 6.71 -5.35
N PRO A 143 34.13 6.56 -4.47
CA PRO A 143 34.01 7.00 -3.08
C PRO A 143 33.80 8.52 -3.06
N ARG A 144 32.70 8.95 -2.43
CA ARG A 144 32.42 10.37 -2.19
C ARG A 144 32.89 10.70 -0.77
N LYS A 145 33.72 11.73 -0.62
CA LYS A 145 33.93 12.34 0.69
C LYS A 145 32.59 12.96 1.12
N PRO A 146 32.11 12.76 2.37
CA PRO A 146 30.96 13.50 2.85
C PRO A 146 31.29 15.00 2.74
N LEU A 147 30.35 15.81 2.24
CA LEU A 147 30.51 17.26 2.08
C LEU A 147 30.79 17.99 3.42
N PHE A 148 30.80 17.26 4.53
CA PHE A 148 30.65 17.78 5.87
C PHE A 148 31.33 16.91 6.93
N GLU A 149 32.53 16.41 6.61
CA GLU A 149 33.42 15.87 7.63
C GLU A 149 33.77 16.99 8.62
N GLY A 150 33.28 16.88 9.87
CA GLY A 150 33.64 17.79 10.98
C GLY A 150 32.66 18.91 11.32
N TYR A 151 31.44 18.92 10.75
CA TYR A 151 30.41 19.85 11.22
C TYR A 151 29.64 19.29 12.40
N ASP A 152 29.65 20.04 13.48
CA ASP A 152 28.82 19.79 14.65
C ASP A 152 27.57 20.68 14.58
N PHE A 153 26.40 20.04 14.51
CA PHE A 153 25.10 20.69 14.39
C PHE A 153 24.79 21.66 15.53
N TYR A 154 25.47 21.51 16.67
CA TYR A 154 25.26 22.35 17.85
C TYR A 154 26.29 23.49 17.97
N THR A 155 27.23 23.59 17.03
CA THR A 155 28.20 24.70 17.04
C THR A 155 27.57 26.00 16.56
N VAL A 156 27.47 26.96 17.47
CA VAL A 156 27.05 28.33 17.15
C VAL A 156 28.26 29.09 16.61
N SER A 157 28.10 29.78 15.48
CA SER A 157 29.18 30.57 14.89
C SER A 157 29.64 31.71 15.81
N LEU A 158 30.91 32.10 15.72
CA LEU A 158 31.46 33.22 16.50
C LEU A 158 30.67 34.52 16.27
N ALA A 159 30.24 34.76 15.03
CA ALA A 159 29.41 35.92 14.69
C ALA A 159 28.06 35.88 15.41
N ALA A 160 27.40 34.72 15.48
CA ALA A 160 26.14 34.57 16.20
C ALA A 160 26.31 34.72 17.73
N ARG A 161 27.45 34.29 18.29
CA ARG A 161 27.78 34.52 19.71
C ARG A 161 28.10 35.98 20.02
N ALA A 162 28.69 36.70 19.08
CA ALA A 162 29.05 38.12 19.23
C ALA A 162 27.87 39.06 18.92
N ALA A 163 26.82 38.57 18.26
CA ALA A 163 25.65 39.36 17.94
C ALA A 163 24.89 39.77 19.21
N THR A 164 24.60 41.06 19.32
CA THR A 164 23.81 41.63 20.41
C THR A 164 22.38 41.89 19.95
N ALA A 165 21.40 41.66 20.83
CA ALA A 165 20.00 41.90 20.52
C ALA A 165 19.71 43.40 20.34
N SER A 166 18.84 43.76 19.39
CA SER A 166 18.42 45.14 19.21
C SER A 166 17.59 45.65 20.41
N PRO A 167 17.56 46.97 20.67
CA PRO A 167 16.81 47.53 21.81
C PRO A 167 15.34 47.09 21.84
N ARG A 168 14.68 47.07 20.67
CA ARG A 168 13.28 46.61 20.53
C ARG A 168 13.10 45.14 20.92
N LEU A 169 14.05 44.26 20.59
CA LEU A 169 13.99 42.86 21.00
C LEU A 169 14.18 42.70 22.51
N GLN A 170 15.01 43.55 23.13
CA GLN A 170 15.15 43.58 24.59
C GLN A 170 13.85 44.03 25.27
N GLU A 171 13.17 45.05 24.74
CA GLU A 171 11.87 45.50 25.24
C GLU A 171 10.79 44.41 25.12
N LEU A 172 10.73 43.71 23.99
CA LEU A 172 9.76 42.63 23.76
C LEU A 172 10.04 41.38 24.60
N ALA A 173 11.29 41.15 24.99
CA ALA A 173 11.66 40.05 25.88
C ALA A 173 11.18 40.27 27.33
N LEU A 174 10.77 41.50 27.69
CA LEU A 174 10.15 41.75 28.97
C LEU A 174 8.76 41.09 29.02
N PRO A 175 8.42 40.40 30.12
CA PRO A 175 7.12 39.73 30.22
C PRO A 175 5.99 40.77 30.15
N PRO A 176 4.91 40.48 29.39
CA PRO A 176 3.79 41.39 29.30
C PRO A 176 3.14 41.59 30.67
N ALA A 177 2.71 42.82 30.97
CA ALA A 177 2.08 43.14 32.23
C ALA A 177 0.87 42.22 32.49
N ARG A 178 0.82 41.62 33.69
CA ARG A 178 -0.31 40.77 34.10
C ARG A 178 -1.57 41.62 34.11
N ARG A 179 -2.55 41.27 33.28
CA ARG A 179 -3.87 41.92 33.24
C ARG A 179 -4.62 41.60 34.53
N CYS A 180 -4.57 42.50 35.51
CA CYS A 180 -5.46 42.43 36.66
C CYS A 180 -6.88 42.77 36.20
N ARG A 181 -7.78 41.79 36.18
CA ARG A 181 -9.23 42.05 36.03
C ARG A 181 -9.70 42.75 37.31
N THR A 182 -10.24 43.95 37.18
CA THR A 182 -10.93 44.64 38.27
C THR A 182 -12.17 43.84 38.64
N LYS A 183 -12.40 43.66 39.95
CA LYS A 183 -13.58 42.99 40.51
C LYS A 183 -14.82 43.82 40.30
#